data_AF-A0A9P1N0D8-F1
#
_entry.id   AF-A0A9P1N0D8-F1
#
_cell.length_a   1.000
_cell.length_b   1.000
_cell.length_c   1.000
_cell.angle_alpha   90.00
_cell.angle_beta   90.00
_cell.angle_gamma   90.00
#
_symmetry.space_group_name_H-M   'P 1'
#
loop_
_entity.id
_entity.type
_entity.pdbx_description
1 polymer ?
#
loop_
_entity_poly.entity_id
_entity_poly.type
_entity_poly.pdbx_seq_one_letter_code
_entity_poly.pdbx_strand_id
1 'polypeptide(L)'
;MYYIISHVNTRLRNDMENPLTRRFYTLGEKFQIKENHRALMMARRIVMCAVLYATITTTLFTLFNFKIIPVQASIFTHILENAICLNPLLTCPILMSCSSIWHKYFWNFLPFRSFNVEEKRKIDNRSDEMDIYFKQLKNAWV
;
A
#
# COMPACT_ATOMS: atom_id res chain seq x y z
N MET A 1 14.13 -5.57 -13.15
CA MET A 1 13.25 -6.67 -12.69
C MET A 1 11.82 -6.19 -12.40
N TYR A 2 11.61 -5.16 -11.56
CA TYR A 2 10.26 -4.63 -11.24
C TYR A 2 9.39 -4.31 -12.48
N TYR A 3 9.93 -3.57 -13.46
CA TYR A 3 9.18 -3.19 -14.66
C TYR A 3 8.69 -4.38 -15.49
N ILE A 4 9.50 -5.44 -15.57
CA ILE A 4 9.15 -6.67 -16.30
C ILE A 4 7.99 -7.37 -15.59
N ILE A 5 8.09 -7.54 -14.26
CA ILE A 5 7.04 -8.17 -13.44
C ILE A 5 5.74 -7.34 -13.49
N SER A 6 5.86 -6.02 -13.43
CA SER A 6 4.71 -5.10 -13.55
C SER A 6 4.07 -5.17 -14.92
N HIS A 7 4.86 -5.25 -16.00
CA HIS A 7 4.33 -5.34 -17.35
C HIS A 7 3.60 -6.67 -17.57
N VAL A 8 4.19 -7.78 -17.14
CA VAL A 8 3.57 -9.12 -17.22
C VAL A 8 2.27 -9.19 -16.41
N ASN A 9 2.28 -8.73 -15.15
CA ASN A 9 1.06 -8.76 -14.32
C ASN A 9 -0.04 -7.87 -14.86
N THR A 10 0.29 -6.69 -15.40
CA THR A 10 -0.71 -5.82 -16.05
C THR A 10 -1.27 -6.45 -17.32
N ARG A 11 -0.43 -7.08 -18.14
CA ARG A 11 -0.90 -7.80 -19.33
C ARG A 11 -1.82 -8.96 -18.95
N LEU A 12 -1.43 -9.80 -18.00
CA LEU A 12 -2.25 -10.91 -17.52
C LEU A 12 -3.58 -10.43 -16.94
N ARG A 13 -3.57 -9.31 -16.21
CA ARG A 13 -4.79 -8.68 -15.70
C ARG A 13 -5.72 -8.20 -16.82
N ASN A 14 -5.17 -7.50 -17.83
CA ASN A 14 -5.95 -7.04 -18.98
C ASN A 14 -6.49 -8.21 -19.80
N ASP A 15 -5.72 -9.29 -19.94
CA ASP A 15 -6.15 -10.52 -20.61
C ASP A 15 -7.29 -11.22 -19.85
N MET A 16 -7.30 -11.16 -18.51
CA MET A 16 -8.42 -11.67 -17.70
C MET A 16 -9.68 -10.80 -17.76
N GLU A 17 -9.53 -9.48 -17.86
CA GLU A 17 -10.67 -8.54 -17.97
C GLU A 17 -11.25 -8.51 -19.40
N ASN A 18 -10.47 -8.95 -20.40
CA ASN A 18 -10.92 -9.02 -21.79
C ASN A 18 -11.83 -10.23 -22.05
N PRO A 19 -13.09 -10.02 -22.50
CA PRO A 19 -14.01 -11.12 -22.80
C PRO A 19 -13.64 -11.92 -24.06
N LEU A 20 -12.74 -11.39 -24.90
CA LEU A 20 -12.27 -12.03 -26.14
C LEU A 20 -11.14 -13.04 -25.89
N THR A 21 -10.59 -13.10 -24.68
CA THR A 21 -9.48 -13.98 -24.34
C THR A 21 -10.00 -15.42 -24.18
N ARG A 22 -9.57 -16.33 -25.06
CA ARG A 22 -9.93 -17.77 -25.01
C ARG A 22 -9.24 -18.57 -23.89
N ARG A 23 -8.45 -17.91 -23.04
CA ARG A 23 -7.71 -18.58 -21.97
C ARG A 23 -8.59 -18.71 -20.73
N PHE A 24 -8.87 -19.96 -20.34
CA PHE A 24 -9.51 -20.24 -19.07
C PHE A 24 -8.49 -20.07 -17.95
N TYR A 25 -8.72 -19.08 -17.08
CA TYR A 25 -7.95 -18.88 -15.86
C TYR A 25 -8.63 -19.61 -14.71
N THR A 26 -7.85 -20.41 -13.99
CA THR A 26 -8.31 -20.99 -12.72
C THR A 26 -8.56 -19.89 -11.70
N LEU A 27 -9.38 -20.17 -10.70
CA LEU A 27 -9.75 -19.16 -9.73
C LEU A 27 -8.55 -18.75 -8.85
N GLY A 28 -7.66 -19.69 -8.53
CA GLY A 28 -6.40 -19.40 -7.85
C GLY A 28 -5.52 -18.43 -8.63
N GLU A 29 -5.37 -18.61 -9.95
CA GLU A 29 -4.61 -17.70 -10.80
C GLU A 29 -5.21 -16.28 -10.82
N LYS A 30 -6.54 -16.15 -10.89
CA LYS A 30 -7.23 -14.85 -10.82
C LYS A 30 -6.92 -14.10 -9.53
N PHE A 31 -6.95 -14.81 -8.40
CA PHE A 31 -6.60 -14.25 -7.10
C PHE A 31 -5.13 -13.83 -7.04
N GLN A 32 -4.21 -14.69 -7.50
CA GLN A 32 -2.78 -14.41 -7.50
C GLN A 32 -2.43 -13.19 -8.36
N ILE A 33 -2.97 -13.09 -9.57
CA ILE A 33 -2.68 -11.96 -10.46
C ILE A 33 -3.24 -10.64 -9.88
N LYS A 34 -4.45 -10.67 -9.30
CA LYS A 34 -5.05 -9.49 -8.67
C LYS A 34 -4.25 -9.01 -7.45
N GLU A 35 -3.85 -9.94 -6.59
CA GLU A 35 -3.07 -9.61 -5.39
C GLU A 35 -1.64 -9.19 -5.74
N ASN A 36 -0.99 -9.84 -6.71
CA ASN A 36 0.34 -9.44 -7.19
C ASN A 36 0.31 -8.03 -7.81
N HIS A 37 -0.69 -7.73 -8.63
CA HIS A 37 -0.85 -6.39 -9.22
C HIS A 37 -1.01 -5.32 -8.12
N ARG A 38 -1.80 -5.63 -7.09
CA ARG A 38 -1.95 -4.77 -5.92
C ARG A 38 -0.63 -4.57 -5.18
N ALA A 39 0.08 -5.66 -4.88
CA ALA A 39 1.37 -5.62 -4.19
C ALA A 39 2.40 -4.78 -4.95
N LEU A 40 2.46 -4.89 -6.28
CA LEU A 40 3.36 -4.09 -7.12
C LEU A 40 3.02 -2.60 -7.09
N MET A 41 1.74 -2.23 -7.19
CA MET A 41 1.33 -0.83 -7.06
C MET A 41 1.71 -0.24 -5.68
N MET A 42 1.55 -1.03 -4.61
CA MET A 42 1.92 -0.61 -3.26
C MET A 42 3.43 -0.46 -3.10
N ALA A 43 4.21 -1.44 -3.57
CA ALA A 43 5.67 -1.37 -3.58
C ALA A 43 6.17 -0.12 -4.31
N ARG A 44 5.59 0.22 -5.46
CA ARG A 44 5.91 1.47 -6.17
C ARG A 44 5.62 2.72 -5.33
N ARG A 45 4.48 2.77 -4.64
CA ARG A 45 4.12 3.91 -3.78
C ARG A 45 5.10 4.06 -2.62
N ILE A 46 5.46 2.96 -1.95
CA ILE A 46 6.45 2.96 -0.86
C ILE A 46 7.80 3.49 -1.36
N VAL A 47 8.29 2.98 -2.49
CA VAL A 47 9.56 3.42 -3.06
C VAL A 47 9.51 4.90 -3.45
N MET A 48 8.44 5.35 -4.10
CA MET A 48 8.27 6.77 -4.46
C MET A 48 8.27 7.67 -3.21
N CYS A 49 7.56 7.29 -2.16
CA CYS A 49 7.54 8.05 -0.91
C CYS A 49 8.90 8.06 -0.21
N ALA A 50 9.60 6.92 -0.16
CA ALA A 50 10.94 6.83 0.41
C ALA A 50 11.94 7.71 -0.35
N VAL A 51 11.88 7.70 -1.68
CA VAL A 51 12.73 8.55 -2.53
C VAL A 51 12.39 10.02 -2.31
N LEU A 52 11.13 10.42 -2.34
CA LEU A 52 10.71 11.79 -2.09
C LEU A 52 11.19 12.28 -0.71
N TYR A 53 11.01 11.47 0.32
CA TYR A 53 11.48 11.78 1.67
C TYR A 53 13.01 11.92 1.74
N ALA A 54 13.75 11.00 1.12
CA ALA A 54 15.22 11.08 1.04
C ALA A 54 15.66 12.34 0.28
N THR A 55 14.98 12.71 -0.81
CA THR A 55 15.29 13.93 -1.55
C THR A 55 14.99 15.20 -0.75
N ILE A 56 13.92 15.24 0.02
CA ILE A 56 13.58 16.41 0.87
C ILE A 56 14.61 16.58 1.99
N THR A 57 14.96 15.49 2.67
CA THR A 57 15.93 15.52 3.78
C THR A 57 17.33 15.87 3.30
N THR A 58 17.77 15.31 2.16
CA THR A 58 19.08 15.63 1.57
C THR A 58 19.14 17.05 1.00
N THR A 59 18.09 17.54 0.33
CA THR A 59 18.05 18.93 -0.14
C THR A 59 18.10 19.91 1.03
N LEU A 60 17.32 19.69 2.08
CA LEU A 60 17.35 20.50 3.30
C LEU A 60 18.76 20.53 3.92
N PHE A 61 19.42 19.37 4.01
CA PHE A 61 20.80 19.26 4.49
C PHE A 61 21.79 20.06 3.62
N THR A 62 21.69 19.97 2.29
CA THR A 62 22.58 20.72 1.39
C THR A 62 22.38 22.22 1.49
N LEU A 63 21.13 22.71 1.55
CA LEU A 63 20.82 24.14 1.69
C LEU A 63 21.42 24.75 2.96
N PHE A 64 21.43 23.98 4.05
CA PHE A 64 22.08 24.38 5.29
C PHE A 64 23.60 24.43 5.17
N ASN A 65 24.23 23.44 4.54
CA ASN A 65 25.69 23.42 4.36
C ASN A 65 26.20 24.61 3.54
N PHE A 66 25.43 25.04 2.53
CA PHE A 66 25.76 26.24 1.74
C PHE A 66 25.43 27.57 2.45
N LYS A 67 24.98 27.53 3.71
CA LYS A 67 24.57 28.71 4.51
C LYS A 67 23.53 29.59 3.81
N ILE A 68 22.69 28.99 2.97
CA ILE A 68 21.61 29.71 2.26
C ILE A 68 20.54 30.18 3.25
N ILE A 69 20.34 29.40 4.33
CA ILE A 69 19.36 29.67 5.37
C ILE A 69 20.10 30.20 6.61
N PRO A 70 19.83 31.44 7.08
CA PRO A 70 20.47 32.02 8.27
C PRO A 70 19.82 31.49 9.55
N VAL A 71 19.80 30.17 9.75
CA VAL A 71 19.28 29.52 10.96
C VAL A 71 20.44 29.11 11.86
N GLN A 72 20.26 29.23 13.18
CA GLN A 72 21.24 28.72 14.15
C GLN A 72 21.49 27.23 13.93
N ALA A 73 22.77 26.87 13.82
CA ALA A 73 23.19 25.50 13.52
C ALA A 73 22.59 24.46 14.48
N SER A 74 22.47 24.80 15.76
CA SER A 74 21.88 23.92 16.78
C SER A 74 20.40 23.58 16.49
N ILE A 75 19.59 24.58 16.15
CA ILE A 75 18.15 24.39 15.86
C ILE A 75 17.98 23.53 14.61
N PHE A 76 18.79 23.78 13.58
CA PHE A 76 18.75 23.00 12.34
C PHE A 76 19.09 21.53 12.57
N THR A 77 20.15 21.24 13.34
CA THR A 77 20.54 19.86 13.65
C THR A 77 19.40 19.10 14.35
N HIS A 78 18.73 19.73 15.30
CA HIS A 78 17.56 19.12 15.95
C HIS A 78 16.40 18.88 14.99
N ILE A 79 16.12 19.80 14.06
CA ILE A 79 15.08 19.60 13.04
C ILE A 79 15.46 18.43 12.13
N LEU A 80 16.72 18.33 11.71
CA LEU A 80 17.20 17.26 10.84
C LEU A 80 17.13 15.89 11.53
N GLU A 81 17.58 15.79 12.79
CA GLU A 81 17.50 14.57 13.58
C GLU A 81 16.06 14.11 13.76
N ASN A 82 15.16 15.03 14.12
CA ASN A 82 13.74 14.72 14.24
C ASN A 82 13.13 14.33 12.89
N ALA A 83 13.50 15.00 11.80
CA ALA A 83 13.04 14.64 10.46
C ALA A 83 13.43 13.21 10.11
N ILE A 84 14.69 12.80 10.36
CA ILE A 84 15.19 11.43 10.16
C ILE A 84 14.41 10.43 11.02
N CYS A 85 14.18 10.75 12.29
CA CYS A 85 13.40 9.92 13.23
C CYS A 85 11.91 9.85 12.89
N LEU A 86 11.37 10.80 12.12
CA LEU A 86 9.97 10.82 11.67
C LEU A 86 9.69 9.89 10.48
N ASN A 87 10.72 9.29 9.87
CA ASN A 87 10.55 8.35 8.74
C ASN A 87 9.53 7.22 9.01
N PRO A 88 9.56 6.52 10.17
CA PRO A 88 8.58 5.48 10.49
C PRO A 88 7.14 6.00 10.51
N LEU A 89 6.93 7.26 10.94
CA LEU A 89 5.63 7.91 10.97
C LEU A 89 5.06 8.14 9.56
N LEU A 90 5.92 8.25 8.54
CA LEU A 90 5.52 8.33 7.14
C LEU A 90 5.37 6.94 6.50
N THR A 91 6.29 6.01 6.76
CA THR A 91 6.28 4.69 6.13
C THR A 91 5.18 3.79 6.67
N CYS A 92 4.85 3.87 7.97
CA CYS A 92 3.83 3.02 8.59
C CYS A 92 2.42 3.24 8.02
N PRO A 93 1.90 4.48 7.84
CA PRO A 93 0.62 4.70 7.18
C PRO A 93 0.59 4.15 5.74
N ILE A 94 1.69 4.28 4.99
CA ILE A 94 1.79 3.76 3.62
C ILE A 94 1.78 2.23 3.63
N LEU A 95 2.48 1.61 4.59
CA LEU A 95 2.47 0.17 4.78
C LEU A 95 1.08 -0.34 5.20
N MET A 96 0.40 0.36 6.11
CA MET A 96 -0.98 0.03 6.48
C MET A 96 -1.95 0.20 5.32
N SER A 97 -1.65 1.12 4.40
CA SER A 97 -2.38 1.28 3.14
C SER A 97 -2.21 0.09 2.18
N CYS A 98 -1.24 -0.80 2.42
CA CYS A 98 -0.95 -1.97 1.57
C CYS A 98 -2.16 -2.90 1.44
N SER A 99 -2.91 -3.08 2.53
CA SER A 99 -4.14 -3.87 2.54
C SER A 99 -5.34 -2.96 2.77
N SER A 100 -6.40 -3.10 1.96
CA SER A 100 -7.64 -2.34 2.13
C SER A 100 -8.27 -2.53 3.50
N ILE A 101 -8.03 -3.69 4.10
CA ILE A 101 -8.51 -4.05 5.43
C ILE A 101 -7.76 -3.16 6.43
N TRP A 102 -6.45 -3.28 6.48
CA TRP A 102 -5.58 -2.52 7.39
C TRP A 102 -5.68 -1.01 7.19
N HIS A 103 -5.80 -0.53 5.95
CA HIS A 103 -6.02 0.89 5.64
C HIS A 103 -7.27 1.42 6.35
N LYS A 104 -8.40 0.71 6.20
CA LYS A 104 -9.67 1.15 6.78
C LYS A 104 -9.64 1.13 8.30
N TYR A 105 -9.06 0.09 8.90
CA TYR A 105 -8.91 0.01 10.35
C TYR A 105 -7.96 1.06 10.90
N PHE A 106 -6.81 1.27 10.26
CA PHE A 106 -5.81 2.25 10.68
C PHE A 106 -6.38 3.67 10.70
N TRP A 107 -7.07 4.09 9.64
CA TRP A 107 -7.69 5.42 9.57
C TRP A 107 -8.88 5.60 10.52
N ASN A 108 -9.56 4.51 10.89
CA ASN A 108 -10.65 4.56 11.88
C ASN A 108 -10.13 4.55 13.32
N PHE A 109 -8.93 4.03 13.57
CA PHE A 109 -8.33 3.99 14.90
C PHE A 109 -7.63 5.30 15.28
N LEU A 110 -7.36 6.18 14.30
CA LEU A 110 -6.77 7.48 14.57
C LEU A 110 -7.73 8.34 15.42
N PRO A 111 -7.25 8.95 16.52
CA PRO A 111 -8.10 9.68 17.48
C PRO A 111 -8.71 10.97 16.91
N PHE A 112 -8.40 11.31 15.66
CA PHE A 112 -8.89 12.51 14.96
C PHE A 112 -10.28 12.33 14.34
N ARG A 113 -10.84 11.10 14.32
CA ARG A 113 -12.18 10.83 13.82
C ARG A 113 -13.07 10.43 14.99
N SER A 114 -14.14 11.18 15.23
CA SER A 114 -15.17 10.85 16.23
C SER A 114 -15.58 9.38 16.07
N PHE A 115 -15.53 8.63 17.16
CA PHE A 115 -15.96 7.22 17.27
C PHE A 115 -17.47 7.10 17.02
N ASN A 116 -17.93 7.37 15.81
CA ASN A 116 -19.15 6.77 15.32
C ASN A 116 -18.77 5.36 14.87
N VAL A 117 -18.78 4.45 15.84
CA VAL A 117 -18.86 3.01 15.60
C VAL A 117 -20.19 2.79 14.87
N GLU A 118 -20.16 2.98 13.56
CA GLU A 118 -21.23 2.49 12.70
C GLU A 118 -21.09 0.97 12.74
N GLU A 119 -21.91 0.34 13.59
CA GLU A 119 -22.06 -1.11 13.68
C GLU A 119 -22.53 -1.62 12.30
N LYS A 120 -21.58 -1.86 11.39
CA LYS A 120 -21.88 -2.53 10.13
C LYS A 120 -22.00 -4.03 10.37
N ARG A 121 -23.10 -4.43 11.00
CA ARG A 121 -23.80 -5.65 10.57
C ARG A 121 -24.49 -5.37 9.25
N LYS A 122 -23.70 -5.26 8.20
CA LYS A 122 -24.11 -5.70 6.87
C LYS A 122 -23.04 -6.67 6.45
N ILE A 123 -23.29 -7.93 6.78
CA ILE A 123 -22.73 -9.09 6.09
C ILE A 123 -22.96 -8.79 4.61
N ASP A 124 -21.89 -8.35 3.95
CA ASP A 124 -21.84 -8.17 2.51
C ASP A 124 -22.12 -9.56 1.93
N ASN A 125 -23.07 -9.73 1.02
CA ASN A 125 -23.37 -11.03 0.41
C ASN A 125 -22.12 -11.70 -0.21
N ARG A 126 -21.02 -10.96 -0.37
CA ARG A 126 -19.67 -11.47 -0.69
C ARG A 126 -19.03 -12.35 0.38
N SER A 127 -19.33 -12.20 1.67
CA SER A 127 -18.79 -13.13 2.67
C SER A 127 -19.46 -14.49 2.55
N ASP A 128 -20.75 -14.53 2.23
CA ASP A 128 -21.45 -15.77 1.92
C ASP A 128 -20.88 -16.42 0.65
N GLU A 129 -20.58 -15.65 -0.41
CA GLU A 129 -19.88 -16.17 -1.58
C GLU A 129 -18.48 -16.69 -1.23
N MET A 130 -17.70 -15.98 -0.39
CA MET A 130 -16.37 -16.42 0.05
C MET A 130 -16.44 -17.67 0.94
N ASP A 131 -17.43 -17.77 1.83
CA ASP A 131 -17.60 -18.89 2.75
C ASP A 131 -18.12 -20.12 2.01
N ILE A 132 -19.05 -19.94 1.07
CA ILE A 132 -19.45 -20.97 0.09
C ILE A 132 -18.23 -21.41 -0.71
N TYR A 133 -17.37 -20.46 -1.10
CA TYR A 133 -16.17 -20.72 -1.87
C TYR A 133 -15.10 -21.51 -1.08
N PHE A 134 -14.82 -21.15 0.17
CA PHE A 134 -13.90 -21.90 1.04
C PHE A 134 -14.46 -23.28 1.41
N LYS A 135 -15.79 -23.42 1.54
CA LYS A 135 -16.45 -24.74 1.69
C LYS A 135 -16.29 -25.61 0.46
N GLN A 136 -16.51 -25.07 -0.73
CA GLN A 136 -16.31 -25.80 -1.99
C GLN A 136 -14.85 -26.21 -2.15
N LEU A 137 -13.91 -25.34 -1.79
CA LEU A 137 -12.49 -25.64 -1.84
C LEU A 137 -12.11 -26.76 -0.86
N LYS A 138 -12.61 -26.71 0.38
CA LYS A 138 -12.40 -27.75 1.39
C LYS A 138 -12.96 -29.11 0.93
N ASN A 139 -14.11 -29.11 0.27
CA ASN A 139 -14.77 -30.32 -0.21
C ASN A 139 -14.13 -30.89 -1.50
N ALA A 140 -13.39 -30.10 -2.27
CA ALA A 140 -12.66 -30.57 -3.45
C ALA A 140 -11.29 -31.18 -3.11
N TRP A 141 -10.83 -31.01 -1.86
CA TRP A 141 -9.56 -31.53 -1.34
C TRP A 141 -9.73 -32.82 -0.52
N VAL A 142 -10.96 -33.29 -0.32
CA VAL A 142 -11.30 -34.60 0.28
C VAL A 142 -11.87 -35.49 -0.82
#